data_AF-A0A975I498-F1
#
_entry.id   AF-A0A975I498-F1
#
_cell.length_a   1.000
_cell.length_b   1.000
_cell.length_c   1.000
_cell.angle_alpha   90.00
_cell.angle_beta   90.00
_cell.angle_gamma   90.00
#
_symmetry.space_group_name_H-M   'P 1'
#
loop_
_entity.id
_entity.type
_entity.pdbx_description
1 polymer ?
#
loop_
_entity_poly.entity_id
_entity_poly.type
_entity_poly.pdbx_seq_one_letter_code
_entity_poly.pdbx_strand_id
1 'polypeptide(L)'
;MTMLGTGSTAVGSIDDGIQVSDNFAGTLANSVIHDFNGVALSNTGDGVGSPKPTFLNNTWGTFAGGAGIVPNIGGAGAADPAGFGNSAVGTNPMFVGISRIPNRRLDPRPQLGSPLYSSTLSGFPADAPAGFFTTVGYRGAFGGNNWLNGWSYLSKAGYLTGLPDTGAPEVGGNPGATLADADGDGISDDVENANTALGFNASVSNGSPASVFSGLFTSSSIQDLSADDIIVQKVGNTATLTIPVERSTNLVPPFTPAGNATLQLNDVPADKEFYRFRVAPGAP
;
A
#
# COMPACT_ATOMS: atom_id res chain seq x y z
N MET A 1 9.08 -4.62 19.36
CA MET A 1 8.54 -5.99 19.55
C MET A 1 7.01 -5.93 19.67
N THR A 2 6.29 -6.99 19.29
CA THR A 2 4.83 -7.11 19.55
C THR A 2 4.55 -8.36 20.37
N MET A 3 3.82 -8.22 21.48
CA MET A 3 3.38 -9.27 22.39
C MET A 3 1.85 -9.30 22.44
N LEU A 4 1.27 -10.47 22.18
CA LEU A 4 -0.18 -10.70 22.26
C LEU A 4 -0.45 -11.77 23.34
N GLY A 5 -1.27 -11.42 24.33
CA GLY A 5 -1.63 -12.31 25.42
C GLY A 5 -2.65 -13.38 25.04
N THR A 6 -3.16 -14.10 26.02
CA THR A 6 -4.19 -15.14 25.85
C THR A 6 -5.58 -14.59 25.51
N GLY A 7 -5.77 -13.28 25.63
CA GLY A 7 -7.04 -12.59 25.46
C GLY A 7 -7.46 -11.95 26.77
N SER A 8 -7.78 -10.67 26.76
CA SER A 8 -8.27 -9.93 27.95
C SER A 8 -9.57 -10.49 28.54
N THR A 9 -10.29 -11.33 27.80
CA THR A 9 -11.49 -12.04 28.26
C THR A 9 -11.25 -13.54 28.46
N ALA A 10 -10.00 -14.00 28.36
CA ALA A 10 -9.66 -15.41 28.50
C ALA A 10 -9.91 -15.89 29.93
N VAL A 11 -10.56 -17.06 30.04
CA VAL A 11 -10.79 -17.75 31.31
C VAL A 11 -9.64 -18.71 31.60
N GLY A 12 -9.12 -18.73 32.83
CA GLY A 12 -8.01 -19.60 33.21
C GLY A 12 -6.97 -18.89 34.08
N SER A 13 -5.72 -19.34 33.98
CA SER A 13 -4.58 -18.71 34.66
C SER A 13 -4.41 -17.26 34.23
N ILE A 14 -4.05 -16.40 35.19
CA ILE A 14 -3.78 -14.99 34.95
C ILE A 14 -2.46 -14.85 34.19
N ASP A 15 -2.47 -14.15 33.06
CA ASP A 15 -1.30 -13.76 32.28
C ASP A 15 -1.06 -12.26 32.37
N ASP A 16 -0.07 -11.85 33.17
CA ASP A 16 0.38 -10.46 33.17
C ASP A 16 1.18 -10.15 31.90
N GLY A 17 1.14 -8.90 31.46
CA GLY A 17 1.90 -8.44 30.30
C GLY A 17 3.40 -8.58 30.49
N ILE A 18 3.93 -7.94 31.54
CA ILE A 18 5.33 -8.05 31.92
C ILE A 18 5.42 -8.25 33.42
N GLN A 19 6.12 -9.31 33.83
CA GLN A 19 6.57 -9.52 35.20
C GLN A 19 8.06 -9.24 35.29
N VAL A 20 8.44 -8.31 36.16
CA VAL A 20 9.85 -7.97 36.41
C VAL A 20 10.34 -8.58 37.73
N SER A 21 11.57 -9.09 37.69
CA SER A 21 12.28 -9.58 38.87
C SER A 21 13.19 -8.51 39.44
N ASP A 22 13.74 -8.79 40.63
CA ASP A 22 14.71 -7.91 41.28
C ASP A 22 15.96 -7.67 40.40
N ASN A 23 16.51 -6.46 40.49
CA ASN A 23 17.70 -5.97 39.79
C ASN A 23 17.68 -6.08 38.26
N PHE A 24 16.49 -6.05 37.64
CA PHE A 24 16.41 -5.97 36.18
C PHE A 24 16.69 -4.54 35.67
N ALA A 25 17.80 -4.38 34.95
CA ALA A 25 18.29 -3.10 34.43
C ALA A 25 17.94 -2.83 32.95
N GLY A 26 17.08 -3.64 32.34
CA GLY A 26 16.85 -3.59 30.90
C GLY A 26 15.92 -2.46 30.45
N THR A 27 16.04 -2.12 29.17
CA THR A 27 15.16 -1.16 28.48
C THR A 27 14.27 -1.89 27.49
N LEU A 28 12.96 -1.64 27.56
CA LEU A 28 12.01 -2.05 26.52
C LEU A 28 11.49 -0.79 25.82
N ALA A 29 11.78 -0.67 24.52
CA ALA A 29 11.39 0.47 23.72
C ALA A 29 10.57 0.09 22.48
N ASN A 30 9.75 1.03 21.99
CA ASN A 30 9.00 0.94 20.71
C ASN A 30 8.21 -0.36 20.54
N SER A 31 7.65 -0.90 21.63
CA SER A 31 6.99 -2.19 21.64
C SER A 31 5.49 -2.08 21.88
N VAL A 32 4.75 -3.13 21.50
CA VAL A 32 3.31 -3.24 21.70
C VAL A 32 3.03 -4.45 22.56
N ILE A 33 2.29 -4.26 23.66
CA ILE A 33 1.87 -5.33 24.57
C ILE A 33 0.36 -5.24 24.69
N HIS A 34 -0.37 -6.28 24.28
CA HIS A 34 -1.82 -6.20 24.10
C HIS A 34 -2.54 -7.52 24.37
N ASP A 35 -3.78 -7.42 24.87
CA ASP A 35 -4.78 -8.48 25.00
C ASP A 35 -4.41 -9.59 26.00
N PHE A 36 -4.10 -9.16 27.23
CA PHE A 36 -3.79 -10.02 28.38
C PHE A 36 -4.93 -9.97 29.41
N ASN A 37 -5.21 -11.09 30.10
CA ASN A 37 -6.22 -11.16 31.15
C ASN A 37 -5.68 -10.73 32.54
N GLY A 38 -4.37 -10.54 32.67
CA GLY A 38 -3.73 -10.00 33.87
C GLY A 38 -3.52 -8.49 33.84
N VAL A 39 -2.52 -8.01 34.59
CA VAL A 39 -2.13 -6.59 34.64
C VAL A 39 -1.06 -6.27 33.59
N ALA A 40 -0.92 -4.99 33.22
CA ALA A 40 0.10 -4.56 32.26
C ALA A 40 1.53 -4.80 32.77
N LEU A 41 1.80 -4.41 34.01
CA LEU A 41 3.12 -4.50 34.62
C LEU A 41 3.01 -4.93 36.08
N SER A 42 3.73 -6.00 36.43
CA SER A 42 3.83 -6.50 37.80
C SER A 42 5.28 -6.87 38.14
N ASN A 43 5.54 -7.13 39.41
CA ASN A 43 6.83 -7.59 39.90
C ASN A 43 6.68 -8.86 40.75
N THR A 44 7.81 -9.54 40.93
CA THR A 44 7.93 -10.62 41.91
C THR A 44 8.56 -10.09 43.20
N GLY A 45 8.03 -10.47 44.36
CA GLY A 45 8.62 -10.14 45.66
C GLY A 45 8.38 -8.70 46.14
N ASP A 46 9.42 -8.07 46.67
CA ASP A 46 9.38 -6.77 47.36
C ASP A 46 9.58 -5.55 46.43
N GLY A 47 9.97 -5.75 45.17
CA GLY A 47 10.33 -4.65 44.29
C GLY A 47 11.12 -5.11 43.07
N VAL A 48 11.60 -4.14 42.29
CA VAL A 48 12.59 -4.36 41.20
C VAL A 48 13.99 -3.91 41.61
N GLY A 49 14.17 -3.48 42.86
CA GLY A 49 15.46 -3.02 43.38
C GLY A 49 16.01 -1.79 42.66
N SER A 50 17.33 -1.74 42.57
CA SER A 50 18.07 -0.72 41.82
C SER A 50 19.24 -1.39 41.09
N PRO A 51 19.41 -1.17 39.78
CA PRO A 51 18.66 -0.25 38.90
C PRO A 51 17.25 -0.74 38.57
N LYS A 52 16.36 0.21 38.21
CA LYS A 52 15.00 -0.08 37.74
C LYS A 52 14.98 -0.27 36.23
N PRO A 53 14.05 -1.09 35.69
CA PRO A 53 13.85 -1.17 34.26
C PRO A 53 13.26 0.11 33.69
N THR A 54 13.51 0.33 32.40
CA THR A 54 12.98 1.49 31.67
C THR A 54 12.06 1.04 30.54
N PHE A 55 10.83 1.55 30.51
CA PHE A 55 9.93 1.36 29.37
C PHE A 55 9.75 2.68 28.62
N LEU A 56 10.15 2.71 27.35
CA LEU A 56 10.14 3.92 26.52
C LEU A 56 9.25 3.75 25.29
N ASN A 57 8.35 4.70 25.07
CA ASN A 57 7.57 4.76 23.82
C ASN A 57 6.88 3.44 23.43
N ASN A 58 6.32 2.73 24.41
CA ASN A 58 5.56 1.51 24.17
C ASN A 58 4.06 1.80 24.08
N THR A 59 3.36 0.96 23.34
CA THR A 59 1.89 0.96 23.28
C THR A 59 1.35 -0.14 24.17
N TRP A 60 0.57 0.27 25.16
CA TRP A 60 -0.06 -0.59 26.14
C TRP A 60 -1.52 -0.77 25.80
N GLY A 61 -1.80 -1.97 25.30
CA GLY A 61 -3.10 -2.44 24.86
C GLY A 61 -4.06 -2.74 26.00
N THR A 62 -4.95 -3.70 25.77
CA THR A 62 -5.99 -4.07 26.72
C THR A 62 -5.46 -5.09 27.72
N PHE A 63 -5.69 -4.81 29.01
CA PHE A 63 -5.34 -5.66 30.15
C PHE A 63 -6.55 -5.73 31.08
N ALA A 64 -7.06 -6.92 31.40
CA ALA A 64 -8.25 -7.04 32.23
C ALA A 64 -8.00 -6.61 33.69
N GLY A 65 -6.77 -6.82 34.18
CA GLY A 65 -6.32 -6.36 35.50
C GLY A 65 -5.90 -4.88 35.54
N GLY A 66 -5.92 -4.17 34.41
CA GLY A 66 -5.48 -2.77 34.33
C GLY A 66 -3.95 -2.62 34.36
N ALA A 67 -3.44 -1.50 34.91
CA ALA A 67 -2.02 -1.16 34.83
C ALA A 67 -1.09 -2.03 35.71
N GLY A 68 -1.57 -2.48 36.88
CA GLY A 68 -0.78 -3.29 37.82
C GLY A 68 -0.08 -2.50 38.93
N ILE A 69 0.91 -3.12 39.59
CA ILE A 69 1.64 -2.57 40.75
C ILE A 69 2.79 -1.69 40.27
N VAL A 70 2.48 -0.44 39.95
CA VAL A 70 3.43 0.53 39.39
C VAL A 70 4.37 1.25 40.40
N PRO A 71 4.02 1.46 41.69
CA PRO A 71 4.83 2.30 42.58
C PRO A 71 6.27 1.81 42.77
N ASN A 72 6.47 0.49 42.83
CA ASN A 72 7.80 -0.09 43.07
C ASN A 72 8.66 -0.12 41.80
N ILE A 73 8.04 -0.04 40.61
CA ILE A 73 8.70 -0.08 39.30
C ILE A 73 8.93 1.34 38.74
N GLY A 74 8.23 2.36 39.27
CA GLY A 74 8.53 3.77 39.03
C GLY A 74 7.47 4.57 38.26
N GLY A 75 6.18 4.20 38.32
CA GLY A 75 5.12 4.98 37.68
C GLY A 75 4.32 5.90 38.62
N ALA A 76 3.75 6.96 38.04
CA ALA A 76 3.13 8.10 38.72
C ALA A 76 1.59 8.16 38.59
N GLY A 77 0.90 7.16 38.02
CA GLY A 77 -0.58 7.18 37.94
C GLY A 77 -1.26 6.00 37.26
N ALA A 78 -2.60 6.01 37.24
CA ALA A 78 -3.46 4.92 36.72
C ALA A 78 -3.29 4.64 35.20
N ALA A 79 -2.69 5.56 34.46
CA ALA A 79 -2.37 5.43 33.05
C ALA A 79 -0.90 5.03 32.79
N ASP A 80 -0.09 4.81 33.84
CA ASP A 80 1.36 4.77 33.72
C ASP A 80 1.90 3.33 33.78
N PRO A 81 2.27 2.72 32.66
CA PRO A 81 3.10 1.54 32.61
C PRO A 81 4.57 1.99 32.56
N ALA A 82 5.07 2.31 33.75
CA ALA A 82 6.39 2.80 34.16
C ALA A 82 7.32 3.32 33.04
N GLY A 83 7.61 4.61 33.00
CA GLY A 83 8.67 5.17 32.15
C GLY A 83 8.23 6.39 31.36
N PHE A 84 8.72 6.58 30.13
CA PHE A 84 8.49 7.81 29.36
C PHE A 84 7.93 7.55 27.96
N GLY A 85 6.96 8.38 27.54
CA GLY A 85 6.39 8.36 26.19
C GLY A 85 5.52 7.14 25.87
N ASN A 86 5.20 6.31 26.86
CA ASN A 86 4.28 5.18 26.74
C ASN A 86 2.84 5.69 26.52
N SER A 87 2.02 4.91 25.81
CA SER A 87 0.58 5.18 25.73
C SER A 87 -0.10 4.90 27.07
N ALA A 88 -1.30 5.43 27.26
CA ALA A 88 -2.16 4.98 28.35
C ALA A 88 -2.47 3.48 28.18
N VAL A 89 -2.57 2.77 29.31
CA VAL A 89 -3.07 1.39 29.34
C VAL A 89 -4.50 1.37 28.79
N GLY A 90 -4.80 0.41 27.92
CA GLY A 90 -6.08 0.30 27.22
C GLY A 90 -6.07 0.92 25.82
N THR A 91 -4.95 1.46 25.35
CA THR A 91 -4.86 2.04 24.00
C THR A 91 -4.99 0.93 22.95
N ASN A 92 -6.04 0.97 22.13
CA ASN A 92 -6.25 -0.02 21.07
C ASN A 92 -5.18 0.11 19.97
N PRO A 93 -4.34 -0.91 19.72
CA PRO A 93 -3.34 -0.88 18.65
C PRO A 93 -3.94 -0.96 17.24
N MET A 94 -5.24 -1.25 17.10
CA MET A 94 -5.95 -1.38 15.82
C MET A 94 -5.30 -2.41 14.88
N PHE A 95 -5.08 -3.63 15.36
CA PHE A 95 -4.62 -4.72 14.50
C PHE A 95 -5.70 -5.17 13.50
N VAL A 96 -5.30 -5.63 12.31
CA VAL A 96 -6.20 -6.12 11.27
C VAL A 96 -7.05 -7.29 11.79
N GLY A 97 -6.45 -8.23 12.51
CA GLY A 97 -7.18 -9.32 13.15
C GLY A 97 -6.38 -10.05 14.22
N ILE A 98 -7.01 -10.35 15.34
CA ILE A 98 -6.45 -11.24 16.36
C ILE A 98 -7.29 -12.51 16.39
N SER A 99 -6.65 -13.66 16.16
CA SER A 99 -7.30 -14.95 16.31
C SER A 99 -6.39 -15.99 16.94
N ARG A 100 -6.99 -16.86 17.76
CA ARG A 100 -6.31 -17.89 18.56
C ARG A 100 -6.66 -19.30 18.13
N ILE A 101 -7.35 -19.43 16.99
CA ILE A 101 -7.73 -20.70 16.37
C ILE A 101 -7.27 -20.71 14.90
N PRO A 102 -7.06 -21.88 14.29
CA PRO A 102 -6.56 -22.00 12.92
C PRO A 102 -7.67 -21.71 11.89
N ASN A 103 -8.16 -20.48 11.87
CA ASN A 103 -9.26 -20.01 11.02
C ASN A 103 -8.80 -18.98 9.97
N ARG A 104 -7.49 -18.79 9.80
CA ARG A 104 -6.89 -17.80 8.88
C ARG A 104 -7.28 -16.35 9.19
N ARG A 105 -7.49 -15.99 10.46
CA ARG A 105 -7.89 -14.62 10.88
C ARG A 105 -6.89 -13.93 11.81
N LEU A 106 -5.73 -14.53 12.07
CA LEU A 106 -4.65 -13.83 12.76
C LEU A 106 -3.87 -12.98 11.76
N ASP A 107 -3.92 -11.66 11.93
CA ASP A 107 -3.18 -10.68 11.17
C ASP A 107 -2.75 -9.54 12.11
N PRO A 108 -1.54 -9.61 12.68
CA PRO A 108 -1.05 -8.67 13.68
C PRO A 108 -0.52 -7.36 13.06
N ARG A 109 -0.80 -7.09 11.78
CA ARG A 109 -0.46 -5.81 11.16
C ARG A 109 -1.39 -4.71 11.68
N PRO A 110 -0.90 -3.48 11.92
CA PRO A 110 -1.75 -2.36 12.26
C PRO A 110 -2.57 -1.90 11.04
N GLN A 111 -3.85 -1.61 11.25
CA GLN A 111 -4.74 -1.00 10.25
C GLN A 111 -4.32 0.45 9.94
N LEU A 112 -4.77 0.97 8.80
CA LEU A 112 -4.64 2.39 8.49
C LEU A 112 -5.27 3.24 9.61
N GLY A 113 -4.58 4.29 10.03
CA GLY A 113 -5.01 5.14 11.15
C GLY A 113 -4.68 4.57 12.54
N SER A 114 -4.02 3.41 12.63
CA SER A 114 -3.54 2.86 13.90
C SER A 114 -2.64 3.87 14.64
N PRO A 115 -2.76 3.99 15.99
CA PRO A 115 -1.84 4.80 16.78
C PRO A 115 -0.38 4.31 16.69
N LEU A 116 -0.15 3.09 16.20
CA LEU A 116 1.20 2.55 16.04
C LEU A 116 2.02 3.29 14.97
N TYR A 117 1.37 3.92 13.98
CA TYR A 117 2.03 4.70 12.91
C TYR A 117 2.26 6.18 13.27
N SER A 118 1.55 6.71 14.27
CA SER A 118 1.60 8.14 14.63
C SER A 118 2.26 8.43 15.98
N SER A 119 2.53 7.39 16.77
CA SER A 119 3.15 7.56 18.08
C SER A 119 4.65 7.82 17.98
N THR A 120 5.18 8.68 18.86
CA THR A 120 6.62 8.96 18.99
C THR A 120 7.44 7.68 19.16
N LEU A 121 8.59 7.59 18.50
CA LEU A 121 9.53 6.48 18.61
C LEU A 121 10.76 6.87 19.43
N SER A 122 11.26 5.95 20.25
CA SER A 122 12.58 6.07 20.87
C SER A 122 13.67 5.96 19.80
N GLY A 123 14.73 6.76 19.94
CA GLY A 123 15.92 6.65 19.09
C GLY A 123 16.71 5.37 19.34
N PHE A 124 17.68 5.10 18.46
CA PHE A 124 18.61 3.98 18.64
C PHE A 124 19.50 4.19 19.87
N PRO A 125 20.01 3.10 20.49
CA PRO A 125 21.05 3.19 21.51
C PRO A 125 22.24 4.01 20.99
N ALA A 126 22.80 4.89 21.82
CA ALA A 126 23.86 5.81 21.41
C ALA A 126 25.16 5.10 20.99
N ASP A 127 25.36 3.89 21.50
CA ASP A 127 26.50 3.00 21.25
C ASP A 127 26.22 1.98 20.13
N ALA A 128 25.05 2.02 19.50
CA ALA A 128 24.71 1.15 18.39
C ALA A 128 25.64 1.41 17.18
N PRO A 129 26.24 0.37 16.58
CA PRO A 129 26.98 0.53 15.33
C PRO A 129 26.11 1.13 14.23
N ALA A 130 26.69 1.99 13.40
CA ALA A 130 26.00 2.57 12.27
C ALA A 130 25.44 1.48 11.35
N GLY A 131 24.15 1.56 11.01
CA GLY A 131 23.47 0.59 10.16
C GLY A 131 23.08 -0.73 10.82
N PHE A 132 23.29 -0.89 12.14
CA PHE A 132 22.83 -2.10 12.85
C PHE A 132 21.29 -2.17 12.93
N PHE A 133 20.65 -1.02 13.15
CA PHE A 133 19.20 -0.91 13.18
C PHE A 133 18.66 -0.26 11.91
N THR A 134 17.53 -0.75 11.43
CA THR A 134 16.75 -0.12 10.37
C THR A 134 15.74 0.84 10.98
N THR A 135 15.68 2.05 10.46
CA THR A 135 14.65 3.03 10.85
C THR A 135 13.30 2.60 10.28
N VAL A 136 12.31 2.49 11.16
CA VAL A 136 10.91 2.20 10.80
C VAL A 136 10.00 3.29 11.36
N GLY A 137 8.86 3.52 10.71
CA GLY A 137 7.89 4.56 11.09
C GLY A 137 6.79 4.09 12.05
N TYR A 138 6.97 2.97 12.75
CA TYR A 138 5.92 2.38 13.59
C TYR A 138 6.45 1.72 14.86
N ARG A 139 5.59 1.66 15.88
CA ARG A 139 5.82 0.85 17.09
C ARG A 139 5.43 -0.60 16.87
N GLY A 140 6.15 -1.52 17.49
CA GLY A 140 5.85 -2.96 17.43
C GLY A 140 6.84 -3.73 16.56
N ALA A 141 6.38 -4.85 16.01
CA ALA A 141 7.12 -5.70 15.09
C ALA A 141 6.47 -5.78 13.69
N PHE A 142 5.35 -5.08 13.48
CA PHE A 142 4.55 -5.17 12.26
C PHE A 142 4.21 -3.77 11.76
N GLY A 143 4.52 -3.53 10.48
CA GLY A 143 4.04 -2.42 9.68
C GLY A 143 3.06 -2.92 8.62
N GLY A 144 3.37 -2.65 7.36
CA GLY A 144 2.58 -3.15 6.22
C GLY A 144 2.80 -4.65 5.95
N ASN A 145 3.97 -5.18 6.36
CA ASN A 145 4.37 -6.55 6.13
C ASN A 145 4.05 -7.49 7.31
N ASN A 146 3.54 -8.69 7.00
CA ASN A 146 3.36 -9.78 7.95
C ASN A 146 4.43 -10.86 7.72
N TRP A 147 5.64 -10.61 8.23
CA TRP A 147 6.78 -11.51 8.12
C TRP A 147 6.58 -12.88 8.80
N LEU A 148 5.53 -13.07 9.62
CA LEU A 148 5.17 -14.39 10.15
C LEU A 148 4.62 -15.31 9.04
N ASN A 149 4.05 -14.76 7.97
CA ASN A 149 3.45 -15.54 6.91
C ASN A 149 4.51 -16.21 6.03
N GLY A 150 4.32 -17.48 5.70
CA GLY A 150 5.29 -18.31 4.98
C GLY A 150 6.43 -18.87 5.84
N TRP A 151 6.79 -18.19 6.95
CA TRP A 151 7.95 -18.55 7.76
C TRP A 151 7.62 -19.23 9.09
N SER A 152 6.50 -18.86 9.72
CA SER A 152 6.16 -19.34 11.06
C SER A 152 5.36 -20.64 11.05
N TYR A 153 5.40 -21.38 12.16
CA TYR A 153 4.46 -22.47 12.40
C TYR A 153 3.00 -22.00 12.31
N LEU A 154 2.70 -20.77 12.73
CA LEU A 154 1.35 -20.18 12.64
C LEU A 154 0.85 -20.08 11.20
N SER A 155 1.75 -19.77 10.25
CA SER A 155 1.43 -19.81 8.82
C SER A 155 1.09 -21.24 8.38
N LYS A 156 1.96 -22.20 8.68
CA LYS A 156 1.77 -23.62 8.32
C LYS A 156 0.52 -24.22 8.94
N ALA A 157 0.19 -23.83 10.17
CA ALA A 157 -0.96 -24.33 10.92
C ALA A 157 -2.28 -23.61 10.55
N GLY A 158 -2.27 -22.67 9.59
CA GLY A 158 -3.49 -22.04 9.09
C GLY A 158 -4.09 -20.97 10.01
N TYR A 159 -3.29 -20.36 10.88
CA TYR A 159 -3.74 -19.24 11.73
C TYR A 159 -3.74 -17.92 10.96
N LEU A 160 -2.78 -17.71 10.06
CA LEU A 160 -2.58 -16.45 9.35
C LEU A 160 -3.49 -16.31 8.12
N THR A 161 -3.86 -15.06 7.80
CA THR A 161 -4.54 -14.71 6.55
C THR A 161 -3.61 -15.01 5.35
N GLY A 162 -4.18 -15.45 4.22
CA GLY A 162 -3.44 -15.95 3.07
C GLY A 162 -2.81 -14.88 2.16
N LEU A 163 -2.47 -13.69 2.66
CA LEU A 163 -1.71 -12.71 1.88
C LEU A 163 -0.22 -12.95 2.12
N PRO A 164 0.50 -13.62 1.19
CA PRO A 164 1.95 -13.70 1.27
C PRO A 164 2.56 -12.30 1.14
N ASP A 165 3.66 -12.10 1.85
CA ASP A 165 4.58 -11.01 1.57
C ASP A 165 5.10 -11.16 0.12
N THR A 166 5.08 -10.07 -0.66
CA THR A 166 5.74 -10.02 -1.98
C THR A 166 7.27 -9.91 -1.87
N GLY A 167 7.82 -9.98 -0.65
CA GLY A 167 9.25 -10.02 -0.37
C GLY A 167 9.93 -8.66 -0.56
N ALA A 168 9.17 -7.57 -0.58
CA ALA A 168 9.74 -6.24 -0.67
C ALA A 168 10.31 -5.86 0.72
N PRO A 169 11.60 -5.48 0.81
CA PRO A 169 12.09 -4.80 1.99
C PRO A 169 11.20 -3.57 2.20
N GLU A 170 10.66 -3.39 3.41
CA GLU A 170 10.04 -2.12 3.77
C GLU A 170 11.14 -1.06 3.69
N VAL A 171 11.21 -0.35 2.56
CA VAL A 171 11.93 0.92 2.48
C VAL A 171 11.35 1.77 3.59
N GLY A 172 12.21 2.31 4.47
CA GLY A 172 11.88 2.94 5.76
C GLY A 172 11.04 4.23 5.71
N GLY A 173 10.03 4.27 4.84
CA GLY A 173 8.92 5.19 4.88
C GLY A 173 7.80 4.63 5.76
N ASN A 174 7.12 5.52 6.47
CA ASN A 174 5.87 5.23 7.15
C ASN A 174 4.90 4.56 6.15
N PRO A 175 4.34 3.36 6.41
CA PRO A 175 3.27 2.77 5.60
C PRO A 175 1.99 3.62 5.58
N GLY A 176 1.90 4.62 6.47
CA GLY A 176 0.88 5.67 6.46
C GLY A 176 1.25 6.94 5.70
N ALA A 177 2.43 7.01 5.06
CA ALA A 177 2.63 7.97 3.99
C ALA A 177 1.75 7.49 2.84
N THR A 178 0.60 8.13 2.66
CA THR A 178 -0.10 8.11 1.38
C THR A 178 0.95 8.37 0.32
N LEU A 179 1.32 7.35 -0.45
CA LEU A 179 1.88 7.59 -1.76
C LEU A 179 0.75 8.33 -2.47
N ALA A 180 0.86 9.65 -2.55
CA ALA A 180 -0.18 10.46 -3.15
C ALA A 180 -0.41 9.89 -4.55
N ASP A 181 -1.67 9.57 -4.83
CA ASP A 181 -2.15 9.06 -6.10
C ASP A 181 -3.35 9.96 -6.41
N ALA A 182 -3.05 11.11 -7.00
CA ALA A 182 -4.02 12.18 -7.15
C ALA A 182 -5.17 11.82 -8.10
N ASP A 183 -4.94 10.88 -9.02
CA ASP A 183 -5.89 10.51 -10.07
C ASP A 183 -6.40 9.06 -9.99
N GLY A 184 -5.84 8.24 -9.08
CA GLY A 184 -6.30 6.90 -8.75
C GLY A 184 -5.94 5.86 -9.82
N ASP A 185 -4.91 6.10 -10.63
CA ASP A 185 -4.51 5.20 -11.71
C ASP A 185 -3.68 3.99 -11.25
N GLY A 186 -3.28 3.98 -9.97
CA GLY A 186 -2.52 2.90 -9.33
C GLY A 186 -1.00 3.07 -9.38
N ILE A 187 -0.50 4.19 -9.90
CA ILE A 187 0.88 4.65 -9.79
C ILE A 187 0.90 5.85 -8.82
N SER A 188 1.97 5.99 -8.02
CA SER A 188 2.09 7.13 -7.10
C SER A 188 2.74 8.35 -7.76
N ASP A 189 2.31 9.56 -7.41
CA ASP A 189 2.85 10.85 -7.87
C ASP A 189 4.40 10.92 -7.85
N ASP A 190 5.04 10.31 -6.83
CA ASP A 190 6.51 10.25 -6.72
C ASP A 190 7.17 9.43 -7.83
N VAL A 191 6.55 8.32 -8.22
CA VAL A 191 7.01 7.46 -9.32
C VAL A 191 6.78 8.15 -10.66
N GLU A 192 5.67 8.87 -10.82
CA GLU A 192 5.39 9.66 -12.03
C GLU A 192 6.43 10.76 -12.24
N ASN A 193 6.79 11.47 -11.16
CA ASN A 193 7.83 12.48 -11.17
C ASN A 193 9.19 11.89 -11.52
N ALA A 194 9.54 10.73 -10.94
CA ALA A 194 10.77 10.02 -11.28
C ALA A 194 10.80 9.57 -12.75
N ASN A 195 9.70 9.03 -13.26
CA ASN A 195 9.56 8.60 -14.65
C ASN A 195 9.68 9.78 -15.62
N THR A 196 9.07 10.91 -15.28
CA THR A 196 9.19 12.17 -16.02
C THR A 196 10.65 12.65 -16.04
N ALA A 197 11.35 12.59 -14.91
CA ALA A 197 12.77 12.94 -14.82
C ALA A 197 13.68 11.99 -15.62
N LEU A 198 13.28 10.73 -15.79
CA LEU A 198 13.94 9.75 -16.66
C LEU A 198 13.57 9.90 -18.15
N GLY A 199 12.67 10.83 -18.48
CA GLY A 199 12.26 11.12 -19.86
C GLY A 199 11.16 10.21 -20.40
N PHE A 200 10.48 9.45 -19.54
CA PHE A 200 9.28 8.74 -19.96
C PHE A 200 8.14 9.73 -20.24
N ASN A 201 7.24 9.34 -21.15
CA ASN A 201 6.10 10.17 -21.50
C ASN A 201 5.11 10.23 -20.33
N ALA A 202 4.96 11.41 -19.73
CA ALA A 202 4.06 11.65 -18.60
C ALA A 202 2.62 11.23 -18.89
N SER A 203 2.15 11.31 -20.13
CA SER A 203 0.79 10.90 -20.53
C SER A 203 0.56 9.37 -20.47
N VAL A 204 1.63 8.59 -20.34
CA VAL A 204 1.57 7.13 -20.19
C VAL A 204 1.80 6.72 -18.74
N SER A 205 2.53 7.54 -17.98
CA SER A 205 2.87 7.26 -16.58
C SER A 205 1.96 7.92 -15.55
N ASN A 206 1.16 8.92 -15.94
CA ASN A 206 0.16 9.63 -15.15
C ASN A 206 -1.09 9.75 -16.03
N GLY A 207 -1.75 8.62 -16.22
CA GLY A 207 -2.76 8.46 -17.26
C GLY A 207 -3.95 7.76 -16.66
N SER A 208 -5.01 8.52 -16.36
CA SER A 208 -6.32 7.99 -15.98
C SER A 208 -6.64 6.68 -16.72
N PRO A 209 -7.13 5.61 -16.07
CA PRO A 209 -7.17 4.25 -16.62
C PRO A 209 -7.92 4.08 -17.96
N ALA A 210 -8.62 5.11 -18.44
CA ALA A 210 -9.26 5.17 -19.76
C ALA A 210 -8.37 5.72 -20.90
N SER A 211 -7.17 6.23 -20.63
CA SER A 211 -6.42 7.09 -21.58
C SER A 211 -5.24 6.43 -22.30
N VAL A 212 -4.66 5.35 -21.74
CA VAL A 212 -3.37 4.81 -22.23
C VAL A 212 -3.42 4.34 -23.69
N PHE A 213 -4.59 3.89 -24.15
CA PHE A 213 -4.79 3.43 -25.54
C PHE A 213 -5.69 4.33 -26.39
N SER A 214 -6.44 5.26 -25.79
CA SER A 214 -7.30 6.17 -26.56
C SER A 214 -6.51 7.33 -27.20
N GLY A 215 -5.31 7.63 -26.69
CA GLY A 215 -4.39 8.59 -27.28
C GLY A 215 -3.40 8.03 -28.32
N LEU A 216 -3.25 6.69 -28.41
CA LEU A 216 -2.29 6.07 -29.34
C LEU A 216 -2.80 6.07 -30.80
N PHE A 217 -4.11 6.20 -30.98
CA PHE A 217 -4.76 6.19 -32.29
C PHE A 217 -5.71 7.39 -32.41
N THR A 218 -5.20 8.49 -32.96
CA THR A 218 -6.07 9.50 -33.58
C THR A 218 -6.69 8.94 -34.86
N SER A 219 -7.86 9.44 -35.27
CA SER A 219 -8.45 9.12 -36.58
C SER A 219 -7.53 9.47 -37.77
N SER A 220 -6.49 10.27 -37.55
CA SER A 220 -5.41 10.55 -38.49
C SER A 220 -4.24 9.56 -38.49
N SER A 221 -4.06 8.74 -37.44
CA SER A 221 -2.95 7.78 -37.33
C SER A 221 -3.32 6.37 -37.81
N ILE A 222 -4.61 6.06 -37.99
CA ILE A 222 -5.08 4.85 -38.70
C ILE A 222 -5.21 5.16 -40.19
N GLN A 223 -4.10 5.54 -40.83
CA GLN A 223 -3.95 5.44 -42.28
C GLN A 223 -2.83 4.43 -42.53
N ASP A 224 -3.12 3.15 -42.25
CA ASP A 224 -2.26 2.07 -42.67
C ASP A 224 -2.37 1.93 -44.19
N LEU A 225 -1.36 2.45 -44.89
CA LEU A 225 -1.23 2.44 -46.34
C LEU A 225 -0.68 1.07 -46.77
N SER A 226 -1.46 0.01 -46.63
CA SER A 226 -1.21 -1.19 -47.45
C SER A 226 -1.62 -0.85 -48.89
N ALA A 227 -0.78 -1.19 -49.88
CA ALA A 227 -0.76 -0.61 -51.23
C ALA A 227 -2.10 -0.55 -52.00
N ASP A 228 -3.14 -1.25 -51.55
CA ASP A 228 -4.43 -1.36 -52.22
C ASP A 228 -5.66 -1.01 -51.33
N ASP A 229 -5.47 -0.70 -50.04
CA ASP A 229 -6.58 -0.56 -49.09
C ASP A 229 -6.49 0.71 -48.23
N ILE A 230 -7.65 1.34 -48.03
CA ILE A 230 -7.82 2.43 -47.06
C ILE A 230 -8.84 1.98 -46.01
N ILE A 231 -8.44 2.05 -44.74
CA ILE A 231 -9.30 1.79 -43.59
C ILE A 231 -9.77 3.12 -43.02
N VAL A 232 -11.08 3.25 -42.76
CA VAL A 232 -11.64 4.38 -42.01
C VAL A 232 -12.42 3.87 -40.80
N GLN A 233 -12.36 4.62 -39.71
CA GLN A 233 -13.18 4.38 -38.52
C GLN A 233 -14.51 5.14 -38.63
N LYS A 234 -15.60 4.54 -38.14
CA LYS A 234 -16.89 5.26 -38.05
C LYS A 234 -16.85 6.39 -37.03
N VAL A 235 -17.65 7.41 -37.27
CA VAL A 235 -17.96 8.47 -36.30
C VAL A 235 -19.48 8.54 -36.16
N GLY A 236 -20.00 8.14 -34.99
CA GLY A 236 -21.45 7.93 -34.83
C GLY A 236 -21.96 6.82 -35.76
N ASN A 237 -22.98 7.14 -36.57
CA ASN A 237 -23.61 6.21 -37.52
C ASN A 237 -23.10 6.35 -38.97
N THR A 238 -22.01 7.08 -39.18
CA THR A 238 -21.44 7.33 -40.51
C THR A 238 -19.98 6.93 -40.61
N ALA A 239 -19.57 6.52 -41.81
CA ALA A 239 -18.18 6.33 -42.18
C ALA A 239 -17.88 7.17 -43.43
N THR A 240 -16.90 8.07 -43.36
CA THR A 240 -16.61 9.05 -44.41
C THR A 240 -15.14 8.96 -44.84
N LEU A 241 -14.91 8.77 -46.14
CA LEU A 241 -13.60 8.86 -46.78
C LEU A 241 -13.55 10.14 -47.63
N THR A 242 -12.58 11.01 -47.35
CA THR A 242 -12.34 12.25 -48.10
C THR A 242 -11.01 12.13 -48.83
N ILE A 243 -11.04 12.18 -50.17
CA ILE A 243 -9.86 12.07 -51.04
C ILE A 243 -9.64 13.43 -51.71
N PRO A 244 -8.52 14.13 -51.45
CA PRO A 244 -8.14 15.31 -52.21
C PRO A 244 -7.96 14.93 -53.69
N VAL A 245 -8.58 15.71 -54.58
CA VAL A 245 -8.50 15.51 -56.02
C VAL A 245 -7.63 16.62 -56.60
N GLU A 246 -6.69 16.24 -57.47
CA GLU A 246 -5.88 17.18 -58.22
C GLU A 246 -6.15 17.03 -59.72
N ARG A 247 -5.93 18.10 -60.49
CA ARG A 247 -6.10 18.13 -61.94
C ARG A 247 -4.83 18.57 -62.64
N SER A 248 -4.55 17.96 -63.80
CA SER A 248 -3.50 18.34 -64.73
C SER A 248 -4.06 18.32 -66.16
N THR A 249 -3.59 19.23 -67.01
CA THR A 249 -4.00 19.32 -68.42
C THR A 249 -3.23 18.37 -69.31
N ASN A 250 -2.04 17.93 -68.90
CA ASN A 250 -1.12 17.14 -69.73
C ASN A 250 -0.48 15.97 -68.96
N LEU A 251 -0.98 15.63 -67.77
CA LEU A 251 -0.44 14.59 -66.89
C LEU A 251 1.00 14.83 -66.43
N VAL A 252 1.51 16.06 -66.57
CA VAL A 252 2.83 16.45 -66.09
C VAL A 252 2.67 17.20 -64.76
N PRO A 253 3.45 16.85 -63.71
CA PRO A 253 3.48 17.61 -62.47
C PRO A 253 3.97 19.06 -62.67
N PRO A 254 3.56 20.03 -61.83
CA PRO A 254 2.68 19.84 -60.67
C PRO A 254 1.20 19.77 -61.06
N PHE A 255 0.46 18.93 -60.34
CA PHE A 255 -1.00 18.92 -60.43
C PHE A 255 -1.56 20.06 -59.57
N THR A 256 -2.72 20.61 -59.95
CA THR A 256 -3.37 21.71 -59.21
C THR A 256 -4.54 21.18 -58.39
N PRO A 257 -4.80 21.70 -57.17
CA PRO A 257 -5.94 21.27 -56.37
C PRO A 257 -7.27 21.45 -57.11
N ALA A 258 -8.13 20.44 -57.06
CA ALA A 258 -9.44 20.40 -57.69
C ALA A 258 -10.58 20.16 -56.69
N GLY A 259 -10.32 20.31 -55.39
CA GLY A 259 -11.27 20.05 -54.31
C GLY A 259 -11.16 18.63 -53.76
N ASN A 260 -12.21 18.16 -53.07
CA ASN A 260 -12.23 16.84 -52.43
C ASN A 260 -13.37 15.99 -53.00
N ALA A 261 -13.11 14.71 -53.23
CA ALA A 261 -14.13 13.70 -53.41
C ALA A 261 -14.48 13.08 -52.05
N THR A 262 -15.76 12.97 -51.74
CA THR A 262 -16.24 12.41 -50.47
C THR A 262 -17.11 11.19 -50.74
N LEU A 263 -16.76 10.06 -50.12
CA LEU A 263 -17.60 8.88 -50.05
C LEU A 263 -18.11 8.73 -48.62
N GLN A 264 -19.42 8.71 -48.44
CA GLN A 264 -20.06 8.57 -47.14
C GLN A 264 -21.00 7.38 -47.14
N LEU A 265 -20.80 6.47 -46.19
CA LEU A 265 -21.73 5.41 -45.86
C LEU A 265 -22.61 5.86 -44.69
N ASN A 266 -23.92 5.79 -44.88
CA ASN A 266 -24.92 6.08 -43.86
C ASN A 266 -25.47 4.78 -43.26
N ASP A 267 -26.00 4.86 -42.04
CA ASP A 267 -26.66 3.75 -41.34
C ASP A 267 -25.77 2.52 -41.16
N VAL A 268 -24.50 2.75 -40.83
CA VAL A 268 -23.54 1.68 -40.69
C VAL A 268 -23.79 0.85 -39.40
N PRO A 269 -23.68 -0.49 -39.42
CA PRO A 269 -24.05 -1.33 -38.29
C PRO A 269 -23.34 -0.99 -36.97
N ALA A 270 -24.09 -1.05 -35.87
CA ALA A 270 -23.58 -0.69 -34.54
C ALA A 270 -22.42 -1.59 -34.09
N ASP A 271 -22.42 -2.86 -34.51
CA ASP A 271 -21.43 -3.88 -34.16
C ASP A 271 -20.15 -3.83 -35.01
N LYS A 272 -20.03 -2.89 -35.95
CA LYS A 272 -18.85 -2.70 -36.81
C LYS A 272 -18.24 -1.31 -36.60
N GLU A 273 -16.94 -1.26 -36.34
CA GLU A 273 -16.20 0.00 -36.08
C GLU A 273 -15.32 0.46 -37.23
N PHE A 274 -14.84 -0.49 -38.06
CA PHE A 274 -13.88 -0.22 -39.13
C PHE A 274 -14.42 -0.67 -40.48
N TYR A 275 -14.18 0.15 -41.51
CA TYR A 275 -14.63 -0.08 -42.87
C TYR A 275 -13.42 -0.05 -43.81
N ARG A 276 -13.39 -0.99 -44.76
CA ARG A 276 -12.34 -1.11 -45.77
C ARG A 276 -12.89 -0.75 -47.14
N PHE A 277 -12.23 0.20 -47.81
CA PHE A 277 -12.50 0.53 -49.21
C PHE A 277 -11.44 -0.09 -50.09
N ARG A 278 -11.90 -0.74 -51.18
CA ARG A 278 -11.02 -1.38 -52.17
C ARG A 278 -11.23 -0.72 -53.52
N VAL A 279 -10.15 -0.35 -54.19
CA VAL A 279 -10.19 0.07 -55.59
C VAL A 279 -9.99 -1.18 -56.43
N ALA A 280 -11.06 -1.68 -57.06
CA ALA A 280 -10.94 -2.77 -58.03
C ALA A 280 -10.67 -2.17 -59.43
N PRO A 281 -9.80 -2.77 -60.26
CA PRO A 281 -9.81 -2.48 -61.68
C PRO A 281 -11.22 -2.78 -62.20
N GLY A 282 -11.85 -1.81 -62.86
CA GLY A 282 -13.17 -2.00 -63.46
C GLY A 282 -13.14 -3.21 -64.40
N ALA A 283 -14.17 -4.05 -64.33
CA ALA A 283 -14.39 -5.05 -65.38
C ALA A 283 -14.52 -4.30 -66.72
N PRO A 284 -13.82 -4.77 -67.79
CA PRO A 284 -13.86 -4.13 -69.10
C PRO A 284 -15.28 -4.09 -69.69
#